data_AF-A0A1I4DAQ2-F1
#
_entry.id   AF-A0A1I4DAQ2-F1
#
_cell.length_a   1.000
_cell.length_b   1.000
_cell.length_c   1.000
_cell.angle_alpha   90.00
_cell.angle_beta   90.00
_cell.angle_gamma   90.00
#
_symmetry.space_group_name_H-M   'P 1'
#
loop_
_entity.id
_entity.type
_entity.pdbx_description
1 polymer ?
#
loop_
_entity_poly.entity_id
_entity_poly.type
_entity_poly.pdbx_seq_one_letter_code
_entity_poly.pdbx_strand_id
1 'polypeptide(L)'
;MAPDPGVGLTLLFQAALLGVVATAIFVVGTVLAPPKWVDSPDGASRWVEEARLVVRETQQVLDDGESRSYDRLQRRLLPLSSRLDRHAEIAPPAVDDRLVVGLTELGYGCRAVGMELTRAERLDWSAPGGDVATARSVAAELVVALDGDDGDGDDDSEDTEEGT
;
A
#
# COMPACT_ATOMS: atom_id res chain seq x y z
N MET A 1 -7.40 -15.13 58.84
CA MET A 1 -6.09 -15.00 58.17
C MET A 1 -6.29 -13.99 57.05
N ALA A 2 -5.90 -12.73 57.28
CA ALA A 2 -6.10 -11.67 56.28
C ALA A 2 -5.09 -11.87 55.15
N PRO A 3 -5.48 -11.74 53.87
CA PRO A 3 -4.54 -11.85 52.76
C PRO A 3 -3.48 -10.75 52.86
N ASP A 4 -2.22 -11.12 52.65
CA ASP A 4 -1.08 -10.21 52.67
C ASP A 4 -1.30 -9.05 51.67
N PRO A 5 -1.12 -7.79 52.07
CA PRO A 5 -1.40 -6.63 51.21
C PRO A 5 -0.56 -6.63 49.92
N GLY A 6 0.58 -7.32 49.90
CA GLY A 6 1.41 -7.50 48.71
C GLY A 6 0.76 -8.36 47.62
N VAL A 7 -0.10 -9.31 47.98
CA VAL A 7 -0.81 -10.20 47.03
C VAL A 7 -1.96 -9.46 46.34
N GLY A 8 -2.67 -8.59 47.07
CA GLY A 8 -3.73 -7.76 46.50
C GLY A 8 -3.21 -6.75 45.47
N LEU A 9 -2.04 -6.17 45.73
CA LEU A 9 -1.40 -5.17 44.86
C LEU A 9 -0.85 -5.79 43.57
N THR A 10 -0.29 -7.01 43.65
CA THR A 10 0.16 -7.76 42.47
C THR A 10 -1.00 -8.20 41.58
N LEU A 11 -2.13 -8.64 42.15
CA LEU A 11 -3.33 -8.99 41.39
C LEU A 11 -3.94 -7.78 40.68
N LEU A 12 -4.00 -6.61 41.34
CA LEU A 12 -4.46 -5.37 40.72
C LEU A 12 -3.54 -4.94 39.56
N PHE A 13 -2.22 -5.07 39.74
CA PHE A 13 -1.25 -4.74 38.69
C PHE A 13 -1.36 -5.68 37.49
N GLN A 14 -1.54 -6.98 37.71
CA GLN A 14 -1.76 -7.96 36.64
C GLN A 14 -3.09 -7.73 35.91
N ALA A 15 -4.17 -7.41 36.62
CA ALA A 15 -5.46 -7.07 36.02
C ALA A 15 -5.38 -5.79 35.17
N ALA A 16 -4.65 -4.77 35.64
CA ALA A 16 -4.40 -3.54 34.87
C ALA A 16 -3.58 -3.81 33.60
N LEU A 17 -2.51 -4.62 33.70
CA LEU A 17 -1.72 -5.04 32.54
C LEU A 17 -2.56 -5.80 31.51
N LEU A 18 -3.39 -6.74 31.94
CA LEU A 18 -4.31 -7.47 31.05
C LEU A 18 -5.34 -6.53 30.41
N GLY A 19 -5.87 -5.56 31.15
CA GLY A 19 -6.76 -4.53 30.62
C GLY A 19 -6.09 -3.68 29.53
N VAL A 20 -4.85 -3.25 29.75
CA VAL A 20 -4.06 -2.49 28.75
C VAL A 20 -3.78 -3.33 27.51
N VAL A 21 -3.35 -4.58 27.68
CA VAL A 21 -3.08 -5.50 26.56
C VAL A 21 -4.35 -5.78 25.77
N ALA A 22 -5.49 -6.05 26.43
CA ALA A 22 -6.77 -6.28 25.76
C ALA A 22 -7.24 -5.05 24.98
N THR A 23 -7.07 -3.85 25.56
CA THR A 23 -7.41 -2.59 24.88
C THR A 23 -6.49 -2.35 23.69
N ALA A 24 -5.20 -2.61 23.83
CA ALA A 24 -4.25 -2.50 22.72
C ALA A 24 -4.57 -3.47 21.59
N ILE A 25 -4.88 -4.74 21.90
CA ILE A 25 -5.31 -5.75 20.91
C ILE A 25 -6.61 -5.30 20.23
N PHE A 26 -7.58 -4.76 20.98
CA PHE A 26 -8.83 -4.28 20.41
C PHE A 26 -8.63 -3.06 19.49
N VAL A 27 -7.82 -2.08 19.91
CA VAL A 27 -7.51 -0.90 19.09
C VAL A 27 -6.74 -1.31 17.84
N VAL A 28 -5.72 -2.17 17.98
CA VAL A 28 -4.97 -2.70 16.84
C VAL A 28 -5.88 -3.53 15.94
N GLY A 29 -6.71 -4.40 16.50
CA GLY A 29 -7.65 -5.25 15.76
C GLY A 29 -8.74 -4.47 15.03
N THR A 30 -9.21 -3.34 15.57
CA THR A 30 -10.19 -2.46 14.91
C THR A 30 -9.56 -1.56 13.86
N VAL A 31 -8.32 -1.12 14.07
CA VAL A 31 -7.55 -0.36 13.08
C VAL A 31 -7.05 -1.24 11.93
N LEU A 32 -6.88 -2.55 12.18
CA LEU A 32 -6.49 -3.56 11.19
C LEU A 32 -7.69 -4.31 10.58
N ALA A 33 -8.90 -4.12 11.09
CA ALA A 33 -10.07 -4.78 10.53
C ALA A 33 -10.24 -4.33 9.07
N PRO A 34 -10.39 -5.27 8.11
CA PRO A 34 -10.64 -4.90 6.74
C PRO A 34 -11.91 -4.05 6.67
N PRO A 35 -11.95 -3.05 5.79
CA PRO A 35 -13.11 -2.18 5.69
C PRO A 35 -14.34 -2.99 5.31
N LYS A 36 -15.50 -2.58 5.83
CA LYS A 36 -16.78 -3.31 5.68
C LYS A 36 -17.21 -3.53 4.22
N TRP A 37 -16.59 -2.83 3.27
CA TRP A 37 -16.86 -2.99 1.85
C TRP A 37 -16.12 -4.17 1.21
N VAL A 38 -15.11 -4.77 1.86
CA VAL A 38 -14.35 -5.91 1.28
C VAL A 38 -15.25 -7.10 0.98
N ASP A 39 -16.27 -7.33 1.81
CA ASP A 39 -17.26 -8.39 1.62
C ASP A 39 -18.51 -7.94 0.83
N SER A 40 -18.52 -6.69 0.34
CA SER A 40 -19.61 -6.14 -0.46
C SER A 40 -19.52 -6.62 -1.92
N PRO A 41 -20.64 -6.77 -2.65
CA PRO A 41 -20.60 -7.00 -4.09
C PRO A 41 -19.81 -5.93 -4.86
N ASP A 42 -19.80 -4.69 -4.35
CA ASP A 42 -19.02 -3.57 -4.91
C ASP A 42 -17.62 -3.44 -4.29
N GLY A 43 -17.15 -4.46 -3.57
CA GLY A 43 -15.88 -4.41 -2.84
C GLY A 43 -14.68 -4.28 -3.76
N ALA A 44 -14.67 -5.04 -4.86
CA ALA A 44 -13.57 -5.02 -5.83
C ALA A 44 -13.44 -3.68 -6.55
N SER A 45 -14.55 -3.06 -6.97
CA SER A 45 -14.51 -1.76 -7.66
C SER A 45 -14.02 -0.64 -6.75
N ARG A 46 -14.50 -0.60 -5.50
CA ARG A 46 -14.00 0.35 -4.49
C ARG A 46 -12.54 0.13 -4.15
N TRP A 47 -12.13 -1.14 -4.03
CA TRP A 47 -10.71 -1.48 -3.81
C TRP A 47 -9.84 -0.94 -4.94
N VAL A 48 -10.26 -1.11 -6.20
CA VAL A 48 -9.54 -0.63 -7.39
C VAL A 48 -9.45 0.90 -7.39
N GLU A 49 -10.54 1.60 -7.09
CA GLU A 49 -10.52 3.07 -6.99
C GLU A 49 -9.54 3.56 -5.91
N GLU A 50 -9.55 2.95 -4.72
CA GLU A 50 -8.62 3.30 -3.65
C GLU A 50 -7.17 2.95 -4.02
N ALA A 51 -6.95 1.81 -4.69
CA ALA A 51 -5.63 1.38 -5.16
C ALA A 51 -5.08 2.38 -6.19
N ARG A 52 -5.90 2.83 -7.15
CA ARG A 52 -5.54 3.85 -8.15
C ARG A 52 -5.01 5.11 -7.49
N LEU A 53 -5.68 5.59 -6.43
CA LEU A 53 -5.26 6.80 -5.73
C LEU A 53 -3.88 6.63 -5.07
N VAL A 54 -3.63 5.50 -4.40
CA VAL A 54 -2.36 5.24 -3.71
C VAL A 54 -1.22 5.04 -4.71
N VAL A 55 -1.47 4.33 -5.82
CA VAL A 55 -0.46 4.11 -6.87
C VAL A 55 -0.11 5.42 -7.56
N ARG A 56 -1.09 6.26 -7.93
CA ARG A 56 -0.84 7.57 -8.54
C ARG A 56 -0.07 8.51 -7.61
N GLU A 57 -0.40 8.52 -6.32
CA GLU A 57 0.36 9.28 -5.32
C GLU A 57 1.82 8.79 -5.25
N THR A 58 2.03 7.49 -5.31
CA THR A 58 3.37 6.87 -5.30
C THR A 58 4.16 7.25 -6.55
N GLN A 59 3.55 7.15 -7.73
CA GLN A 59 4.16 7.57 -8.99
C GLN A 59 4.58 9.04 -8.94
N GLN A 60 3.69 9.93 -8.50
CA GLN A 60 3.98 11.35 -8.37
C GLN A 60 5.17 11.62 -7.43
N VAL A 61 5.30 10.87 -6.33
CA VAL A 61 6.42 10.99 -5.39
C VAL A 61 7.73 10.54 -6.03
N LEU A 62 7.71 9.46 -6.82
CA LEU A 62 8.88 8.93 -7.52
C LEU A 62 9.33 9.85 -8.66
N ASP A 63 8.40 10.51 -9.35
CA ASP A 63 8.69 11.47 -10.42
C ASP A 63 9.21 12.80 -9.86
N ASP A 64 8.63 13.28 -8.75
CA ASP A 64 9.13 14.44 -7.99
C ASP A 64 10.54 14.21 -7.41
N GLY A 65 10.93 12.94 -7.21
CA GLY A 65 12.12 12.54 -6.49
C GLY A 65 13.44 12.88 -7.19
N GLU A 66 13.45 13.00 -8.51
CA GLU A 66 14.68 13.30 -9.29
C GLU A 66 15.22 14.72 -9.05
N SER A 67 14.38 15.63 -8.55
CA SER A 67 14.72 17.06 -8.42
C SER A 67 14.78 17.54 -6.96
N ARG A 68 14.63 16.65 -5.97
CA ARG A 68 14.55 17.00 -4.55
C ARG A 68 15.53 16.20 -3.68
N SER A 69 15.87 16.76 -2.52
CA SER A 69 16.73 16.11 -1.51
C SER A 69 16.17 14.74 -1.09
N TYR A 70 17.04 13.72 -1.09
CA TYR A 70 16.75 12.32 -0.80
C TYR A 70 16.01 12.07 0.53
N ASP A 71 16.32 12.83 1.58
CA ASP A 71 15.61 12.77 2.87
C ASP A 71 14.10 13.02 2.72
N ARG A 72 13.72 13.92 1.79
CA ARG A 72 12.30 14.19 1.52
C ARG A 72 11.64 13.05 0.78
N LEU A 73 12.36 12.38 -0.11
CA LEU A 73 11.85 11.21 -0.83
C LEU A 73 11.57 10.05 0.13
N GLN A 74 12.52 9.75 1.02
CA GLN A 74 12.38 8.70 2.04
C GLN A 74 11.17 8.94 2.97
N ARG A 75 11.02 10.16 3.49
CA ARG A 75 9.92 10.52 4.39
C ARG A 75 8.54 10.39 3.73
N ARG A 76 8.47 10.44 2.40
CA ARG A 76 7.23 10.27 1.63
C ARG A 76 6.99 8.82 1.22
N LEU A 77 8.01 8.08 0.80
CA LEU A 77 7.86 6.70 0.30
C LEU A 77 7.61 5.66 1.41
N LEU A 78 8.21 5.81 2.60
CA LEU A 78 8.02 4.83 3.68
C LEU A 78 6.55 4.71 4.12
N PRO A 79 5.81 5.81 4.38
CA PRO A 79 4.37 5.74 4.65
C PRO A 79 3.57 5.11 3.51
N LEU A 80 3.97 5.34 2.25
CA LEU A 80 3.30 4.77 1.09
C LEU A 80 3.53 3.26 0.97
N SER A 81 4.72 2.76 1.29
CA SER A 81 4.99 1.33 1.32
C SER A 81 4.04 0.58 2.26
N SER A 82 3.83 1.10 3.48
CA SER A 82 2.91 0.51 4.44
C SER A 82 1.45 0.60 4.00
N ARG A 83 1.07 1.67 3.26
CA ARG A 83 -0.28 1.80 2.70
C ARG A 83 -0.51 0.79 1.58
N LEU A 84 0.47 0.59 0.70
CA LEU A 84 0.41 -0.40 -0.39
C LEU A 84 0.32 -1.82 0.15
N ASP A 85 1.18 -2.18 1.12
CA ASP A 85 1.15 -3.50 1.79
C ASP A 85 -0.22 -3.74 2.43
N ARG A 86 -0.73 -2.77 3.20
CA ARG A 86 -2.06 -2.86 3.81
C ARG A 86 -3.16 -3.01 2.75
N HIS A 87 -3.06 -2.28 1.63
CA HIS A 87 -4.08 -2.34 0.58
C HIS A 87 -4.11 -3.72 -0.10
N ALA A 88 -2.93 -4.31 -0.32
CA ALA A 88 -2.80 -5.68 -0.80
C ALA A 88 -3.37 -6.71 0.19
N GLU A 89 -3.13 -6.55 1.50
CA GLU A 89 -3.64 -7.45 2.55
C GLU A 89 -5.17 -7.48 2.63
N ILE A 90 -5.84 -6.37 2.34
CA ILE A 90 -7.31 -6.26 2.41
C ILE A 90 -8.00 -6.49 1.06
N ALA A 91 -7.29 -7.01 0.06
CA ALA A 91 -7.84 -7.25 -1.27
C ALA A 91 -9.04 -8.21 -1.22
N PRO A 92 -10.22 -7.80 -1.75
CA PRO A 92 -11.35 -8.70 -1.92
C PRO A 92 -10.98 -9.89 -2.82
N PRO A 93 -11.57 -11.08 -2.60
CA PRO A 93 -11.26 -12.28 -3.39
C PRO A 93 -11.66 -12.18 -4.87
N ALA A 94 -12.45 -11.17 -5.25
CA ALA A 94 -12.84 -10.90 -6.62
C ALA A 94 -11.84 -10.02 -7.39
N VAL A 95 -10.78 -9.51 -6.73
CA VAL A 95 -9.70 -8.76 -7.36
C VAL A 95 -8.71 -9.72 -8.02
N ASP A 96 -8.16 -9.33 -9.18
CA ASP A 96 -7.10 -10.09 -9.86
C ASP A 96 -5.83 -10.17 -9.00
N ASP A 97 -5.35 -11.38 -8.74
CA ASP A 97 -4.11 -11.66 -8.01
C ASP A 97 -2.91 -10.89 -8.59
N ARG A 98 -2.88 -10.63 -9.89
CA ARG A 98 -1.80 -9.84 -10.54
C ARG A 98 -1.74 -8.41 -10.01
N LEU A 99 -2.89 -7.79 -9.75
CA LEU A 99 -2.94 -6.44 -9.17
C LEU A 99 -2.44 -6.44 -7.72
N VAL A 100 -2.79 -7.48 -6.96
CA VAL A 100 -2.34 -7.65 -5.57
C VAL A 100 -0.83 -7.87 -5.50
N VAL A 101 -0.29 -8.71 -6.38
CA VAL A 101 1.16 -8.94 -6.52
C VAL A 101 1.87 -7.65 -6.91
N GLY A 102 1.37 -6.93 -7.92
CA GLY A 102 1.97 -5.66 -8.34
C GLY A 102 1.99 -4.61 -7.21
N LEU A 103 0.90 -4.47 -6.44
CA LEU A 103 0.88 -3.56 -5.28
C LEU A 103 1.91 -3.95 -4.22
N THR A 104 2.08 -5.26 -3.99
CA THR A 104 3.07 -5.79 -3.04
C THR A 104 4.50 -5.50 -3.53
N GLU A 105 4.77 -5.68 -4.82
CA GLU A 105 6.05 -5.37 -5.44
C GLU A 105 6.35 -3.86 -5.38
N LEU A 106 5.35 -3.01 -5.63
CA LEU A 106 5.50 -1.56 -5.48
C LEU A 106 5.75 -1.17 -4.01
N GLY A 107 5.06 -1.81 -3.07
CA GLY A 107 5.28 -1.64 -1.63
C GLY A 107 6.71 -1.99 -1.23
N TYR A 108 7.21 -3.13 -1.71
CA TYR A 108 8.59 -3.55 -1.55
C TYR A 108 9.57 -2.54 -2.17
N GLY A 109 9.33 -2.08 -3.39
CA GLY A 109 10.17 -1.08 -4.05
C GLY A 109 10.24 0.24 -3.27
N CYS A 110 9.10 0.75 -2.80
CA CYS A 110 9.06 1.94 -1.94
C CYS A 110 9.84 1.75 -0.63
N ARG A 111 9.72 0.57 -0.02
CA ARG A 111 10.45 0.22 1.21
C ARG A 111 11.94 0.05 0.94
N ALA A 112 12.34 -0.56 -0.17
CA ALA A 112 13.73 -0.71 -0.58
C ALA A 112 14.37 0.67 -0.77
N VAL A 113 13.77 1.56 -1.57
CA VAL A 113 14.23 2.95 -1.72
C VAL A 113 14.30 3.64 -0.35
N GLY A 114 13.28 3.45 0.50
CA GLY A 114 13.22 4.05 1.83
C GLY A 114 14.22 3.50 2.86
N MET A 115 14.64 2.23 2.77
CA MET A 115 15.54 1.57 3.72
C MET A 115 16.99 1.45 3.22
N GLU A 116 17.23 1.36 1.92
CA GLU A 116 18.59 1.46 1.38
C GLU A 116 19.21 2.83 1.70
N LEU A 117 18.37 3.86 1.87
CA LEU A 117 18.76 5.19 2.31
C LEU A 117 19.28 5.27 3.76
N THR A 118 18.92 4.36 4.67
CA THR A 118 19.57 4.29 6.01
C THR A 118 20.88 3.52 6.00
N ARG A 119 21.20 2.79 4.93
CA ARG A 119 22.46 2.04 4.77
C ARG A 119 23.55 2.82 4.03
N ALA A 120 23.15 3.77 3.17
CA ALA A 120 24.01 4.57 2.30
C ALA A 120 24.81 5.69 3.00
N GLU A 121 24.69 5.88 4.33
CA GLU A 121 25.68 6.65 5.11
C GLU A 121 27.08 6.00 5.15
N ARG A 122 27.27 4.84 4.50
CA ARG A 122 28.59 4.18 4.37
C ARG A 122 28.99 4.03 2.89
N LEU A 123 29.77 5.02 2.42
CA LEU A 123 30.72 4.98 1.29
C LEU A 123 30.16 5.04 -0.13
N ASP A 124 30.61 6.05 -0.89
CA ASP A 124 30.74 6.13 -2.36
C ASP A 124 29.67 5.39 -3.20
N TRP A 125 28.39 5.64 -2.92
CA TRP A 125 27.30 5.10 -3.72
C TRP A 125 26.97 6.02 -4.90
N SER A 126 27.13 5.52 -6.13
CA SER A 126 26.55 6.13 -7.32
C SER A 126 25.03 5.92 -7.30
N ALA A 127 24.27 7.00 -7.50
CA ALA A 127 22.84 7.15 -7.26
C ALA A 127 21.94 5.90 -7.51
N PRO A 128 20.84 5.76 -6.74
CA PRO A 128 19.92 4.60 -6.67
C PRO A 128 19.00 4.47 -7.89
N GLY A 129 19.57 4.53 -9.10
CA GLY A 129 18.81 4.45 -10.34
C GLY A 129 18.08 3.13 -10.52
N GLY A 130 18.64 2.02 -10.04
CA GLY A 130 18.03 0.69 -10.19
C GLY A 130 16.68 0.55 -9.48
N ASP A 131 16.66 0.77 -8.17
CA ASP A 131 15.47 0.55 -7.35
C ASP A 131 14.39 1.61 -7.57
N VAL A 132 14.80 2.88 -7.76
CA VAL A 132 13.85 3.95 -8.10
C VAL A 132 13.25 3.74 -9.48
N ALA A 133 14.05 3.36 -10.49
CA ALA A 133 13.51 3.06 -11.83
C ALA A 133 12.62 1.82 -11.82
N THR A 134 12.96 0.80 -11.03
CA THR A 134 12.13 -0.41 -10.89
C THR A 134 10.80 -0.05 -10.24
N ALA A 135 10.80 0.65 -9.11
CA ALA A 135 9.57 1.10 -8.45
C ALA A 135 8.72 1.99 -9.37
N ARG A 136 9.36 2.85 -10.17
CA ARG A 136 8.68 3.68 -11.17
C ARG A 136 8.05 2.86 -12.29
N SER A 137 8.75 1.85 -12.80
CA SER A 137 8.22 0.92 -13.82
C SER A 137 6.98 0.20 -13.31
N VAL A 138 7.08 -0.40 -12.11
CA VAL A 138 5.97 -1.12 -11.48
C VAL A 138 4.78 -0.18 -11.20
N ALA A 139 5.04 1.04 -10.73
CA ALA A 139 4.00 2.04 -10.54
C ALA A 139 3.29 2.39 -11.87
N ALA A 140 4.03 2.57 -12.96
CA ALA A 140 3.47 2.88 -14.27
C ALA A 140 2.62 1.71 -14.81
N GLU A 141 3.11 0.48 -14.71
CA GLU A 141 2.37 -0.73 -15.11
C GLU A 141 1.08 -0.89 -14.32
N LEU A 142 1.11 -0.65 -13.00
CA LEU A 142 -0.07 -0.67 -12.16
C LEU A 142 -1.07 0.42 -12.50
N VAL A 143 -0.64 1.63 -12.86
CA VAL A 143 -1.57 2.69 -13.28
C VAL A 143 -2.34 2.24 -14.52
N VAL A 144 -1.66 1.69 -15.53
CA VAL A 144 -2.30 1.17 -16.75
C VAL A 144 -3.25 0.02 -16.42
N ALA A 145 -2.78 -0.96 -15.64
CA ALA A 145 -3.59 -2.13 -15.28
C ALA A 145 -4.82 -1.75 -14.44
N LEU A 146 -4.68 -0.76 -13.57
CA LEU A 146 -5.77 -0.30 -12.71
C LEU A 146 -6.75 0.58 -13.47
N ASP A 147 -6.31 1.50 -14.33
CA ASP A 147 -7.22 2.34 -15.13
C ASP A 147 -8.06 1.49 -16.09
N GLY A 148 -7.58 0.29 -16.41
CA GLY A 148 -8.18 -0.60 -17.39
C GLY A 148 -7.62 -0.25 -18.75
N ASP A 149 -7.49 -1.26 -19.62
CA ASP A 149 -7.36 -1.03 -21.05
C ASP A 149 -8.58 -0.20 -21.46
N ASP A 150 -8.41 1.13 -21.57
CA ASP A 150 -9.26 1.98 -22.39
C ASP A 150 -9.01 1.48 -23.82
N GLY A 151 -9.50 0.28 -24.13
CA GLY A 151 -9.35 -0.35 -25.42
C GLY A 151 -9.81 0.67 -26.45
N ASP A 152 -8.87 1.07 -27.29
CA ASP A 152 -9.04 2.08 -28.32
C ASP A 152 -10.43 1.96 -28.93
N GLY A 153 -11.22 3.01 -28.77
CA GLY A 153 -12.32 3.25 -29.67
C GLY A 153 -11.74 3.43 -31.06
N ASP A 154 -12.13 2.55 -31.98
CA ASP A 154 -12.25 2.70 -33.43
C ASP A 154 -12.51 1.27 -33.98
N ASP A 155 -13.57 0.96 -34.72
CA ASP A 155 -13.90 1.57 -36.00
C ASP A 155 -15.40 1.37 -36.32
N ASP A 156 -16.17 2.46 -36.21
CA ASP A 156 -17.49 2.62 -36.83
C ASP A 156 -17.27 2.90 -38.34
N SER A 157 -17.10 1.87 -39.16
CA SER A 157 -17.00 2.00 -40.63
C SER A 157 -17.55 0.78 -41.43
N GLU A 158 -18.82 0.43 -41.23
CA GLU A 158 -19.64 -0.33 -42.21
C GLU A 158 -20.93 0.53 -42.38
N ASP A 159 -21.39 1.04 -43.52
CA ASP A 159 -21.29 0.63 -44.91
C ASP A 159 -21.35 1.88 -45.81
N THR A 160 -20.49 1.95 -46.82
CA THR A 160 -20.75 2.70 -48.04
C THR A 160 -20.77 1.71 -49.20
N GLU A 161 -21.73 1.89 -50.11
CA GLU A 161 -21.96 1.22 -51.39
C GLU A 161 -22.90 0.00 -51.38
N GLU A 162 -24.16 0.25 -51.78
CA GLU A 162 -24.68 -0.44 -52.98
C GLU A 162 -25.63 0.50 -53.73
N GLY A 163 -25.06 1.22 -54.70
CA GLY A 163 -25.79 1.89 -55.76
C GLY A 163 -25.46 1.24 -57.10
N THR A 164 -26.35 0.37 -57.58
CA THR A 164 -26.42 -0.06 -58.98
C THR A 164 -27.86 -0.04 -59.46
#